data_AF-A0AAD7MPY7-F1
#
_entry.id   AF-A0AAD7MPY7-F1
#
_cell.length_a   1.000
_cell.length_b   1.000
_cell.length_c   1.000
_cell.angle_alpha   90.00
_cell.angle_beta   90.00
_cell.angle_gamma   90.00
#
_symmetry.space_group_name_H-M   'P 1'
#
loop_
_entity.id
_entity.type
_entity.pdbx_description
1 polymer ?
#
loop_
_entity_poly.entity_id
_entity_poly.type
_entity_poly.pdbx_seq_one_letter_code
_entity_poly.pdbx_strand_id
1 'polypeptide(L)'
;MSSARTEVPYTAEDLDVLKPALIALVERQVTKWPGGIFKPKDKNNTVDRLRKVLGDPIYGFTKHNPENMSPMSPIPGSDDGSEKDKEPEFDVEYVKLLIQDSRTSAKTSQHVALFVLDTKGCGEGEWRADLKDLIAELQTSVAALQGSYKLATRDPDHPEYRTYFAKVTKDLPWDKVEPVPPCVIIPRHNCLDIFVEHVEEMLFQNTTPTPATFNSNDPAAKPLEVARHRTANAAGMTGGIDTDVEWLKEEIKTLPGYSDFNDNRHKVQQNVGVVASWKFVALVSKTYFGNASHSPSRNGKKKITKGSIHQAVGLRSTAFTQAEHAVRIIDRYGEGGSSPAQTVIDRIVLVVEKPEGAKGLYPFLIGWEKEHESNST
;
A
#
# COMPACT_ATOMS: atom_id res chain seq x y z
N MET A 1 -24.82 -15.51 -32.56
CA MET A 1 -23.93 -15.30 -33.72
C MET A 1 -23.03 -14.13 -33.36
N SER A 2 -21.73 -14.34 -33.13
CA SER A 2 -20.82 -13.24 -32.78
C SER A 2 -20.65 -12.31 -33.98
N SER A 3 -21.07 -11.05 -33.83
CA SER A 3 -20.78 -10.01 -34.82
C SER A 3 -19.27 -9.93 -35.01
N ALA A 4 -18.80 -10.24 -36.22
CA ALA A 4 -17.38 -10.16 -36.56
C ALA A 4 -16.94 -8.70 -36.45
N ARG A 5 -16.13 -8.39 -35.44
CA ARG A 5 -15.54 -7.05 -35.27
C ARG A 5 -14.67 -6.75 -36.48
N THR A 6 -14.95 -5.63 -37.15
CA THR A 6 -14.18 -5.21 -38.32
C THR A 6 -12.90 -4.56 -37.85
N GLU A 7 -11.79 -5.25 -38.06
CA GLU A 7 -10.45 -4.74 -37.79
C GLU A 7 -9.92 -3.98 -39.03
N VAL A 8 -9.30 -2.82 -38.81
CA VAL A 8 -8.67 -2.02 -39.88
C VAL A 8 -7.20 -1.75 -39.52
N PRO A 9 -6.28 -1.65 -40.50
CA PRO A 9 -4.88 -1.29 -40.24
C PRO A 9 -4.75 0.10 -39.59
N TYR A 10 -3.66 0.31 -38.84
CA TYR A 10 -3.33 1.64 -38.32
C TYR A 10 -2.91 2.59 -39.44
N THR A 11 -3.38 3.85 -39.38
CA THR A 11 -2.94 4.92 -40.28
C THR A 11 -1.75 5.69 -39.70
N ALA A 12 -1.16 6.59 -40.47
CA ALA A 12 -0.06 7.44 -39.99
C ALA A 12 -0.51 8.35 -38.83
N GLU A 13 -1.75 8.84 -38.89
CA GLU A 13 -2.37 9.70 -37.89
C GLU A 13 -2.57 8.95 -36.57
N ASP A 14 -3.01 7.68 -36.61
CA ASP A 14 -3.16 6.84 -35.41
C ASP A 14 -1.84 6.63 -34.65
N LEU A 15 -0.74 6.65 -35.38
CA LEU A 15 0.60 6.37 -34.88
C LEU A 15 1.36 7.63 -34.49
N ASP A 16 0.77 8.82 -34.67
CA ASP A 16 1.35 10.09 -34.20
C ASP A 16 1.09 10.34 -32.71
N VAL A 17 1.44 9.34 -31.91
CA VAL A 17 1.31 9.36 -30.44
C VAL A 17 2.66 9.20 -29.76
N LEU A 18 2.71 9.46 -28.46
CA LEU A 18 3.92 9.31 -27.66
C LEU A 18 4.38 7.84 -27.59
N LYS A 19 5.68 7.63 -27.40
CA LYS A 19 6.31 6.31 -27.30
C LYS A 19 5.58 5.30 -26.39
N PRO A 20 5.10 5.67 -25.18
CA PRO A 20 4.40 4.74 -24.31
C PRO A 20 3.10 4.19 -24.93
N ALA A 21 2.36 5.01 -25.68
CA ALA A 21 1.14 4.57 -26.34
C ALA A 21 1.44 3.58 -27.47
N LEU A 22 2.49 3.82 -28.26
CA LEU A 22 2.95 2.88 -29.29
C LEU A 22 3.36 1.52 -28.71
N ILE A 23 4.01 1.52 -27.53
CA ILE A 23 4.35 0.28 -26.83
C ILE A 23 3.08 -0.49 -26.44
N ALA A 24 2.06 0.20 -25.90
CA ALA A 24 0.80 -0.43 -25.53
C ALA A 24 0.07 -1.04 -26.75
N LEU A 25 0.11 -0.39 -27.92
CA LEU A 25 -0.45 -0.93 -29.17
C LEU A 25 0.23 -2.25 -29.58
N VAL A 26 1.56 -2.34 -29.41
CA VAL A 26 2.32 -3.58 -29.65
C VAL A 26 1.96 -4.65 -28.63
N GLU A 27 1.90 -4.31 -27.33
CA GLU A 27 1.60 -5.27 -26.26
C GLU A 27 0.23 -5.93 -26.44
N ARG A 28 -0.78 -5.19 -26.92
CA ARG A 28 -2.11 -5.73 -27.24
C ARG A 28 -2.07 -6.83 -28.32
N GLN A 29 -1.09 -6.78 -29.21
CA GLN A 29 -0.96 -7.67 -30.37
C GLN A 29 0.45 -8.25 -30.45
N VAL A 30 1.03 -8.65 -29.31
CA VAL A 30 2.45 -9.03 -29.22
C VAL A 30 2.84 -10.17 -30.16
N THR A 31 1.89 -11.05 -30.47
CA THR A 31 2.08 -12.17 -31.41
C THR A 31 2.36 -11.72 -32.85
N LYS A 32 1.99 -10.48 -33.20
CA LYS A 32 2.22 -9.86 -34.51
C LYS A 32 3.61 -9.20 -34.62
N TRP A 33 4.37 -9.13 -33.52
CA TRP A 33 5.68 -8.47 -33.50
C TRP A 33 6.75 -9.27 -34.25
N PRO A 34 7.57 -8.65 -35.12
CA PRO A 34 8.62 -9.34 -35.86
C PRO A 34 9.64 -10.00 -34.91
N GLY A 35 9.79 -11.32 -35.03
CA GLY A 35 10.67 -12.12 -34.18
C GLY A 35 10.05 -12.64 -32.89
N GLY A 36 8.75 -12.43 -32.66
CA GLY A 36 7.95 -13.09 -31.62
C GLY A 36 8.23 -12.69 -30.17
N ILE A 37 9.33 -11.99 -29.90
CA ILE A 37 9.70 -11.51 -28.56
C ILE A 37 9.78 -9.99 -28.60
N PHE A 38 8.77 -9.33 -28.03
CA PHE A 38 8.80 -7.89 -27.81
C PHE A 38 9.32 -7.58 -26.40
N LYS A 39 10.31 -6.68 -26.30
CA LYS A 39 10.84 -6.17 -25.04
C LYS A 39 10.59 -4.66 -24.98
N PRO A 40 9.60 -4.17 -24.21
CA PRO A 40 9.23 -2.75 -24.18
C PRO A 40 10.39 -1.79 -23.86
N LYS A 41 11.33 -2.24 -23.02
CA LYS A 41 12.50 -1.46 -22.58
C LYS A 41 13.73 -1.64 -23.48
N ASP A 42 13.62 -2.34 -24.61
CA ASP A 42 14.73 -2.49 -25.54
C ASP A 42 15.07 -1.12 -26.15
N LYS A 43 16.34 -0.72 -26.04
CA LYS A 43 16.89 0.52 -26.63
C LYS A 43 16.67 0.58 -28.15
N ASN A 44 16.53 -0.57 -28.81
CA ASN A 44 16.27 -0.67 -30.24
C ASN A 44 14.81 -0.37 -30.60
N ASN A 45 13.89 -0.26 -29.64
CA ASN A 45 12.50 0.11 -29.88
C ASN A 45 12.36 1.64 -29.81
N THR A 46 12.89 2.32 -30.82
CA THR A 46 12.69 3.76 -31.02
C THR A 46 11.27 4.06 -31.51
N VAL A 47 10.81 5.31 -31.38
CA VAL A 47 9.48 5.74 -31.86
C VAL A 47 9.32 5.42 -33.35
N ASP A 48 10.32 5.78 -34.17
CA ASP A 48 10.29 5.54 -35.61
C ASP A 48 10.19 4.05 -35.96
N ARG A 49 10.91 3.19 -35.23
CA ARG A 49 10.81 1.75 -35.44
C ARG A 49 9.42 1.22 -35.07
N LEU A 50 8.87 1.66 -33.94
CA LEU A 50 7.53 1.27 -33.51
C LEU A 50 6.47 1.70 -34.53
N ARG A 51 6.51 2.95 -35.00
CA ARG A 51 5.62 3.47 -36.05
C ARG A 51 5.76 2.68 -37.35
N LYS A 52 7.01 2.41 -37.77
CA LYS A 52 7.28 1.64 -38.98
C LYS A 52 6.71 0.22 -38.90
N VAL A 53 6.86 -0.47 -37.77
CA VAL A 53 6.35 -1.84 -37.61
C VAL A 53 4.82 -1.86 -37.48
N LEU A 54 4.24 -0.95 -36.69
CA LEU A 54 2.79 -0.88 -36.49
C LEU A 54 2.03 -0.46 -37.75
N GLY A 55 2.64 0.37 -38.60
CA GLY A 55 2.06 0.84 -39.86
C GLY A 55 2.38 -0.05 -41.07
N ASP A 56 3.21 -1.08 -40.92
CA ASP A 56 3.53 -2.00 -42.01
C ASP A 56 2.47 -3.12 -42.09
N PRO A 57 1.68 -3.19 -43.18
CA PRO A 57 0.63 -4.19 -43.33
C PRO A 57 1.12 -5.64 -43.27
N ILE A 58 2.41 -5.89 -43.54
CA ILE A 58 3.01 -7.24 -43.50
C ILE A 58 2.91 -7.86 -42.11
N TYR A 59 2.99 -7.05 -41.05
CA TYR A 59 2.88 -7.54 -39.67
C TYR A 59 1.43 -7.63 -39.19
N GLY A 60 0.47 -7.04 -39.91
CA GLY A 60 -0.96 -7.22 -39.68
C GLY A 60 -1.50 -6.55 -38.41
N PHE A 61 -0.81 -5.53 -37.86
CA PHE A 61 -1.31 -4.77 -36.72
C PHE A 61 -2.58 -3.99 -37.10
N THR A 62 -3.62 -4.13 -36.28
CA THR A 62 -4.95 -3.57 -36.57
C THR A 62 -5.55 -2.85 -35.36
N LYS A 63 -6.41 -1.88 -35.62
CA LYS A 63 -7.31 -1.25 -34.65
C LYS A 63 -8.76 -1.67 -34.92
N HIS A 64 -9.60 -1.52 -33.91
CA HIS A 64 -11.03 -1.67 -34.08
C HIS A 64 -11.56 -0.50 -34.92
N ASN A 65 -12.38 -0.76 -35.94
CA ASN A 65 -13.04 0.31 -36.68
C ASN A 65 -14.25 0.82 -35.88
N PRO A 66 -14.24 2.06 -35.34
CA PRO A 66 -15.39 2.60 -34.64
C PRO A 66 -16.54 2.96 -35.60
N GLU A 67 -16.24 3.19 -36.89
CA GLU A 67 -17.23 3.68 -37.87
C GLU A 67 -18.16 2.59 -38.40
N ASN A 68 -17.94 1.31 -38.07
CA ASN A 68 -18.82 0.22 -38.49
C ASN A 68 -19.91 -0.13 -37.46
N MET A 69 -20.20 0.77 -36.53
CA MET A 69 -21.50 0.77 -35.86
C MET A 69 -22.53 1.27 -36.87
N SER A 70 -23.13 0.33 -37.62
CA SER A 70 -24.18 0.66 -38.59
C SER A 70 -25.20 1.59 -37.94
N PRO A 71 -25.50 2.77 -38.52
CA PRO A 71 -26.62 3.57 -38.06
C PRO A 71 -27.86 2.71 -38.22
N MET A 72 -28.45 2.31 -37.08
CA MET A 72 -29.72 1.59 -37.06
C MET A 72 -30.68 2.36 -37.96
N SER A 73 -31.09 1.74 -39.07
CA SER A 73 -32.10 2.31 -39.94
C SER A 73 -33.35 2.54 -39.10
N PRO A 74 -34.02 3.71 -39.23
CA PRO A 74 -35.24 3.98 -38.51
C PRO A 74 -36.30 2.97 -38.94
N ILE A 75 -36.67 2.07 -38.04
CA ILE A 75 -37.79 1.14 -38.24
C ILE A 75 -39.06 2.00 -38.30
N PRO A 76 -39.78 2.06 -39.44
CA PRO A 76 -41.01 2.83 -39.53
C PRO A 76 -42.15 1.99 -38.94
N GLY A 77 -42.74 2.47 -37.85
CA GLY A 77 -44.11 2.16 -37.46
C GLY A 77 -44.31 0.84 -36.71
N SER A 78 -44.00 0.82 -35.42
CA SER A 78 -44.80 0.07 -34.45
C SER A 78 -44.85 0.85 -33.15
N ASP A 79 -45.98 1.52 -33.00
CA ASP A 79 -46.48 2.13 -31.78
C ASP A 79 -46.90 0.98 -30.84
N ASP A 80 -45.93 0.43 -30.09
CA ASP A 80 -46.21 -0.43 -28.95
C ASP A 80 -45.16 -0.17 -27.88
N GLY A 81 -45.63 0.27 -26.72
CA GLY A 81 -44.86 0.84 -25.61
C GLY A 81 -43.99 -0.17 -24.88
N SER A 82 -42.92 -0.61 -25.53
CA SER A 82 -41.81 -1.33 -24.91
C SER A 82 -40.64 -0.36 -24.76
N GLU A 83 -40.54 0.28 -23.58
CA GLU A 83 -39.26 0.80 -23.07
C GLU A 83 -38.29 -0.39 -23.01
N LYS A 84 -37.61 -0.67 -24.12
CA LYS A 84 -36.43 -1.53 -24.10
C LYS A 84 -35.35 -0.75 -23.39
N ASP A 85 -35.06 -1.19 -22.17
CA ASP A 85 -33.85 -0.87 -21.42
C ASP A 85 -32.66 -0.83 -22.38
N LYS A 86 -32.25 0.39 -22.75
CA LYS A 86 -30.95 0.57 -23.41
C LYS A 86 -29.92 0.16 -22.37
N GLU A 87 -29.23 -0.95 -22.62
CA GLU A 87 -28.09 -1.33 -21.80
C GLU A 87 -27.18 -0.10 -21.68
N PRO A 88 -26.86 0.34 -20.45
CA PRO A 88 -25.99 1.49 -20.26
C PRO A 88 -24.67 1.25 -20.99
N GLU A 89 -24.37 2.11 -21.95
CA GLU A 89 -23.08 2.15 -22.63
C GLU A 89 -22.06 2.67 -21.62
N PHE A 90 -21.26 1.76 -21.04
CA PHE A 90 -20.19 2.12 -20.13
C PHE A 90 -18.91 2.37 -20.93
N ASP A 91 -18.32 3.55 -20.75
CA ASP A 91 -17.01 3.85 -21.31
C ASP A 91 -15.94 2.95 -20.67
N VAL A 92 -15.01 2.44 -21.48
CA VAL A 92 -13.89 1.60 -21.01
C VAL A 92 -12.59 2.37 -21.18
N GLU A 93 -11.83 2.48 -20.10
CA GLU A 93 -10.56 3.18 -20.06
C GLU A 93 -9.41 2.24 -19.65
N TYR A 94 -8.22 2.50 -20.18
CA TYR A 94 -7.02 1.70 -19.89
C TYR A 94 -6.21 2.34 -18.77
N VAL A 95 -6.06 1.62 -17.66
CA VAL A 95 -5.35 2.08 -16.47
C VAL A 95 -4.06 1.31 -16.28
N LYS A 96 -2.97 2.02 -15.99
CA LYS A 96 -1.68 1.43 -15.60
C LYS A 96 -1.61 1.27 -14.09
N LEU A 97 -1.68 0.03 -13.63
CA LEU A 97 -1.46 -0.34 -12.23
C LEU A 97 0.05 -0.39 -11.92
N LEU A 98 0.47 0.29 -10.87
CA LEU A 98 1.81 0.19 -10.29
C LEU A 98 1.71 -0.62 -8.99
N ILE A 99 2.09 -1.88 -9.05
CA ILE A 99 1.88 -2.83 -7.97
C ILE A 99 3.16 -2.88 -7.12
N GLN A 100 3.01 -2.57 -5.83
CA GLN A 100 4.07 -2.63 -4.84
C GLN A 100 3.76 -3.76 -3.86
N ASP A 101 4.38 -4.92 -4.08
CA ASP A 101 4.15 -6.10 -3.24
C ASP A 101 5.19 -6.18 -2.13
N SER A 102 4.77 -5.87 -0.90
CA SER A 102 5.65 -5.91 0.27
C SER A 102 6.04 -7.33 0.67
N ARG A 103 5.36 -8.37 0.16
CA ARG A 103 5.63 -9.78 0.46
C ARG A 103 6.87 -10.28 -0.28
N THR A 104 7.08 -9.78 -1.48
CA THR A 104 8.18 -10.20 -2.37
C THR A 104 9.23 -9.11 -2.59
N SER A 105 8.97 -7.89 -2.09
CA SER A 105 9.74 -6.67 -2.42
C SER A 105 9.75 -6.34 -3.93
N ALA A 106 8.91 -6.99 -4.72
CA ALA A 106 8.82 -6.76 -6.16
C ALA A 106 7.96 -5.53 -6.45
N LYS A 107 8.37 -4.78 -7.49
CA LYS A 107 7.57 -3.73 -8.10
C LYS A 107 7.24 -4.17 -9.52
N THR A 108 5.96 -4.33 -9.81
CA THR A 108 5.47 -4.70 -11.14
C THR A 108 4.52 -3.62 -11.65
N SER A 109 4.33 -3.60 -12.97
CA SER A 109 3.36 -2.69 -13.60
C SER A 109 2.54 -3.45 -14.60
N GLN A 110 1.24 -3.21 -14.62
CA GLN A 110 0.29 -3.91 -15.48
C GLN A 110 -0.72 -2.92 -16.05
N HIS A 111 -1.14 -3.11 -17.30
CA HIS A 111 -2.26 -2.39 -17.89
C HIS A 111 -3.53 -3.24 -17.75
N VAL A 112 -4.62 -2.62 -17.29
CA VAL A 112 -5.95 -3.23 -17.14
C VAL A 112 -7.00 -2.33 -17.81
N ALA A 113 -8.10 -2.92 -18.26
CA ALA A 113 -9.24 -2.18 -18.79
C ALA A 113 -10.33 -2.10 -17.73
N LEU A 114 -10.79 -0.90 -17.40
CA LEU A 114 -11.81 -0.69 -16.37
C LEU A 114 -12.97 0.13 -16.93
N PHE A 115 -14.18 -0.17 -16.47
CA PHE A 115 -15.36 0.61 -16.80
C PHE A 115 -15.39 1.91 -15.99
N VAL A 116 -15.70 3.00 -16.67
CA VAL A 116 -15.95 4.30 -16.06
C VAL A 116 -17.35 4.27 -15.43
N LEU A 117 -17.43 4.35 -14.10
CA LEU A 117 -18.70 4.43 -13.40
C LEU A 117 -19.32 5.82 -13.57
N ASP A 118 -18.58 6.85 -13.18
CA ASP A 118 -18.90 8.26 -13.39
C ASP A 118 -17.70 9.16 -13.00
N THR A 119 -17.88 10.48 -13.11
CA THR A 119 -16.93 11.52 -12.69
C THR A 119 -17.43 12.32 -11.49
N LYS A 120 -18.48 11.85 -10.79
CA LYS A 120 -19.13 12.62 -9.71
C LYS A 120 -18.22 12.70 -8.50
N GLY A 121 -17.92 13.92 -8.07
CA GLY A 121 -17.05 14.19 -6.90
C GLY A 121 -15.56 13.96 -7.17
N CYS A 122 -15.17 13.78 -8.42
CA CYS A 122 -13.77 13.63 -8.83
C CYS A 122 -13.18 14.99 -9.26
N GLY A 123 -11.85 15.12 -9.23
CA GLY A 123 -11.16 16.26 -9.81
C GLY A 123 -11.24 16.30 -11.34
N GLU A 124 -10.75 17.38 -11.96
CA GLU A 124 -10.76 17.53 -13.42
C GLU A 124 -9.94 16.42 -14.11
N GLY A 125 -10.63 15.59 -14.91
CA GLY A 125 -10.03 14.46 -15.62
C GLY A 125 -9.88 13.19 -14.79
N GLU A 126 -10.31 13.19 -13.53
CA GLU A 126 -10.41 12.00 -12.69
C GLU A 126 -11.78 11.35 -12.85
N TRP A 127 -11.85 10.05 -12.58
CA TRP A 127 -13.07 9.27 -12.75
C TRP A 127 -13.10 8.09 -11.78
N ARG A 128 -14.27 7.49 -11.55
CA ARG A 128 -14.43 6.36 -10.62
C ARG A 128 -14.53 5.04 -11.36
N ALA A 129 -13.85 4.03 -10.85
CA ALA A 129 -13.94 2.65 -11.31
C ALA A 129 -14.47 1.74 -10.19
N ASP A 130 -15.15 0.66 -10.55
CA ASP A 130 -15.56 -0.37 -9.60
C ASP A 130 -14.32 -1.15 -9.11
N LEU A 131 -14.17 -1.29 -7.80
CA LEU A 131 -13.05 -2.01 -7.22
C LEU A 131 -13.16 -3.53 -7.41
N LYS A 132 -14.36 -4.10 -7.56
CA LYS A 132 -14.54 -5.51 -7.92
C LYS A 132 -14.00 -5.77 -9.33
N ASP A 133 -14.27 -4.88 -10.28
CA ASP A 133 -13.74 -4.98 -11.64
C ASP A 133 -12.21 -4.85 -11.64
N LEU A 134 -11.67 -3.90 -10.88
CA LEU A 134 -10.22 -3.75 -10.74
C LEU A 134 -9.55 -4.99 -10.15
N ILE A 135 -10.15 -5.60 -9.12
CA ILE A 135 -9.63 -6.83 -8.51
C ILE A 135 -9.73 -7.99 -9.50
N ALA A 136 -10.85 -8.13 -10.21
CA ALA A 136 -11.04 -9.18 -11.21
C ALA A 136 -9.98 -9.09 -12.31
N GLU A 137 -9.77 -7.90 -12.88
CA GLU A 137 -8.72 -7.63 -13.89
C GLU A 137 -7.31 -7.87 -13.34
N LEU A 138 -7.06 -7.53 -12.08
CA LEU A 138 -5.78 -7.84 -11.43
C LEU A 138 -5.56 -9.36 -11.33
N GLN A 139 -6.60 -10.13 -11.00
CA GLN A 139 -6.52 -11.60 -10.89
C GLN A 139 -6.41 -12.31 -12.24
N THR A 140 -6.91 -11.74 -13.34
CA THR A 140 -6.74 -12.29 -14.69
C THR A 140 -5.40 -11.92 -15.31
N SER A 141 -4.70 -10.92 -14.76
CA SER A 141 -3.40 -10.46 -15.26
C SER A 141 -2.23 -11.38 -14.89
N VAL A 142 -1.06 -11.13 -15.50
CA VAL A 142 0.20 -11.79 -15.12
C VAL A 142 0.68 -11.44 -13.72
N ALA A 143 0.08 -10.43 -13.09
CA ALA A 143 0.34 -10.00 -11.71
C ALA A 143 -0.69 -10.56 -10.71
N ALA A 144 -1.42 -11.61 -11.09
CA ALA A 144 -2.37 -12.31 -10.22
C ALA A 144 -1.74 -12.63 -8.86
N LEU A 145 -2.49 -12.32 -7.80
CA LEU A 145 -1.98 -12.40 -6.43
C LEU A 145 -2.43 -13.70 -5.77
N GLN A 146 -1.48 -14.47 -5.25
CA GLN A 146 -1.75 -15.71 -4.52
C GLN A 146 -1.64 -15.51 -3.01
N GLY A 147 -2.32 -16.38 -2.24
CA GLY A 147 -2.27 -16.41 -0.78
C GLY A 147 -3.16 -15.37 -0.09
N SER A 148 -2.90 -15.15 1.20
CA SER A 148 -3.63 -14.16 2.02
C SER A 148 -2.96 -12.78 1.90
N TYR A 149 -3.73 -11.75 1.53
CA TYR A 149 -3.21 -10.40 1.31
C TYR A 149 -4.26 -9.31 1.57
N LYS A 150 -3.77 -8.10 1.81
CA LYS A 150 -4.57 -6.87 1.80
C LYS A 150 -4.18 -6.02 0.60
N LEU A 151 -5.16 -5.39 -0.01
CA LEU A 151 -4.97 -4.39 -1.06
C LEU A 151 -5.27 -3.02 -0.53
N ALA A 152 -4.42 -2.07 -0.88
CA ALA A 152 -4.63 -0.66 -0.61
C ALA A 152 -4.23 0.20 -1.80
N THR A 153 -4.77 1.41 -1.84
CA THR A 153 -4.29 2.48 -2.71
C THR A 153 -3.84 3.68 -1.88
N ARG A 154 -3.24 4.69 -2.50
CA ARG A 154 -2.95 5.95 -1.81
C ARG A 154 -4.24 6.69 -1.51
N ASP A 155 -4.31 7.31 -0.35
CA ASP A 155 -5.38 8.25 -0.06
C ASP A 155 -5.19 9.50 -0.95
N PRO A 156 -6.24 9.95 -1.68
CA PRO A 156 -6.13 11.08 -2.60
C PRO A 156 -5.90 12.41 -1.86
N ASP A 157 -6.46 12.57 -0.66
CA ASP A 157 -6.33 13.79 0.16
C ASP A 157 -5.02 13.77 0.96
N HIS A 158 -4.52 12.58 1.29
CA HIS A 158 -3.31 12.40 2.08
C HIS A 158 -2.38 11.30 1.52
N PRO A 159 -1.55 11.60 0.50
CA PRO A 159 -0.74 10.62 -0.24
C PRO A 159 0.23 9.77 0.60
N GLU A 160 0.54 10.18 1.82
CA GLU A 160 1.35 9.43 2.79
C GLU A 160 0.58 8.29 3.47
N TYR A 161 -0.75 8.27 3.40
CA TYR A 161 -1.61 7.22 3.93
C TYR A 161 -2.04 6.24 2.84
N ARG A 162 -2.39 5.04 3.32
CA ARG A 162 -2.91 3.94 2.50
C ARG A 162 -4.34 3.66 2.91
N THR A 163 -5.23 3.63 1.93
CA THR A 163 -6.63 3.25 2.13
C THR A 163 -6.79 1.82 1.68
N TYR A 164 -6.95 0.91 2.65
CA TYR A 164 -7.17 -0.50 2.40
C TYR A 164 -8.61 -0.71 1.95
N PHE A 165 -8.77 -1.37 0.81
CA PHE A 165 -10.09 -1.60 0.24
C PHE A 165 -10.47 -3.07 0.13
N ALA A 166 -9.52 -4.01 0.19
CA ALA A 166 -9.81 -5.44 0.14
C ALA A 166 -8.89 -6.25 1.05
N LYS A 167 -9.43 -7.32 1.62
CA LYS A 167 -8.69 -8.31 2.42
C LYS A 167 -9.08 -9.71 1.95
N VAL A 168 -8.13 -10.42 1.38
CA VAL A 168 -8.26 -11.82 0.94
C VAL A 168 -7.58 -12.71 1.97
N THR A 169 -8.29 -13.74 2.43
CA THR A 169 -7.75 -14.78 3.31
C THR A 169 -8.16 -16.15 2.78
N LYS A 170 -7.64 -17.23 3.36
CA LYS A 170 -8.07 -18.59 3.00
C LYS A 170 -9.59 -18.80 3.17
N ASP A 171 -10.15 -18.21 4.24
CA ASP A 171 -11.58 -18.31 4.56
C ASP A 171 -12.45 -17.32 3.76
N LEU A 172 -11.83 -16.28 3.19
CA LEU A 172 -12.50 -15.25 2.40
C LEU A 172 -11.78 -15.09 1.05
N PRO A 173 -12.07 -16.00 0.09
CA PRO A 173 -11.46 -15.95 -1.23
C PRO A 173 -11.94 -14.71 -2.00
N TRP A 174 -11.15 -14.30 -3.00
CA TRP A 174 -11.31 -13.00 -3.68
C TRP A 174 -12.68 -12.80 -4.32
N ASP A 175 -13.32 -13.87 -4.81
CA ASP A 175 -14.65 -13.88 -5.43
C ASP A 175 -15.77 -13.51 -4.43
N LYS A 176 -15.49 -13.61 -3.13
CA LYS A 176 -16.39 -13.27 -2.04
C LYS A 176 -16.02 -11.98 -1.32
N VAL A 177 -14.91 -11.34 -1.69
CA VAL A 177 -14.48 -10.10 -1.06
C VAL A 177 -15.32 -8.95 -1.59
N GLU A 178 -15.95 -8.20 -0.69
CA GLU A 178 -16.60 -6.94 -1.01
C GLU A 178 -15.65 -5.77 -0.69
N PRO A 179 -15.25 -4.97 -1.69
CA PRO A 179 -14.36 -3.85 -1.45
C PRO A 179 -15.04 -2.74 -0.64
N VAL A 180 -14.30 -2.12 0.28
CA VAL A 180 -14.78 -0.98 1.07
C VAL A 180 -13.73 0.15 1.04
N PRO A 181 -13.98 1.28 0.34
CA PRO A 181 -15.19 1.60 -0.43
C PRO A 181 -15.38 0.70 -1.67
N PRO A 182 -16.56 0.69 -2.31
CA PRO A 182 -16.83 -0.15 -3.49
C PRO A 182 -16.20 0.39 -4.78
N CYS A 183 -15.77 1.65 -4.80
CA CYS A 183 -15.14 2.29 -5.95
C CYS A 183 -13.82 2.97 -5.58
N VAL A 184 -12.99 3.19 -6.59
CA VAL A 184 -11.71 3.91 -6.47
C VAL A 184 -11.68 5.06 -7.48
N ILE A 185 -11.07 6.18 -7.08
CA ILE A 185 -10.81 7.30 -7.98
C ILE A 185 -9.54 6.98 -8.78
N ILE A 186 -9.68 6.98 -10.10
CA ILE A 186 -8.59 6.85 -11.05
C ILE A 186 -8.05 8.25 -11.36
N PRO A 187 -6.74 8.51 -11.13
CA PRO A 187 -6.14 9.80 -11.43
C PRO A 187 -6.16 10.11 -12.93
N ARG A 188 -6.16 11.41 -13.28
CA ARG A 188 -6.14 11.92 -14.67
C ARG A 188 -5.10 11.29 -15.61
N HIS A 189 -3.98 10.83 -15.07
CA HIS A 189 -2.91 10.22 -15.84
C HIS A 189 -3.08 8.69 -16.01
N ASN A 190 -4.26 8.16 -15.68
CA ASN A 190 -4.64 6.75 -15.75
C ASN A 190 -3.57 5.83 -15.16
N CYS A 191 -3.00 6.23 -14.00
CA CYS A 191 -2.02 5.44 -13.29
C CYS A 191 -2.41 5.33 -11.82
N LEU A 192 -2.52 4.10 -11.32
CA LEU A 192 -2.96 3.83 -9.96
C LEU A 192 -1.91 3.00 -9.21
N ASP A 193 -1.48 3.49 -8.06
CA ASP A 193 -0.62 2.72 -7.15
C ASP A 193 -1.47 1.73 -6.34
N ILE A 194 -1.10 0.44 -6.43
CA ILE A 194 -1.69 -0.65 -5.65
C ILE A 194 -0.63 -1.22 -4.72
N PHE A 195 -0.91 -1.21 -3.42
CA PHE A 195 -0.06 -1.79 -2.40
C PHE A 195 -0.61 -3.14 -1.97
N VAL A 196 0.25 -4.16 -2.01
CA VAL A 196 -0.10 -5.51 -1.56
C VAL A 196 0.67 -5.78 -0.27
N GLU A 197 -0.06 -6.09 0.79
CA GLU A 197 0.52 -6.38 2.10
C GLU A 197 0.15 -7.78 2.58
N HIS A 198 1.08 -8.38 3.33
CA HIS A 198 0.85 -9.67 3.96
C HIS A 198 -0.26 -9.55 5.02
N VAL A 199 -1.23 -10.45 4.99
CA VAL A 199 -2.10 -10.66 6.16
C VAL A 199 -1.34 -11.63 7.07
N GLU A 200 -0.79 -11.13 8.16
CA GLU A 200 -0.46 -12.02 9.28
C GLU A 200 -1.78 -12.65 9.75
N GLU A 201 -2.03 -13.87 9.29
CA GLU A 201 -2.90 -14.79 10.01
C GLU A 201 -2.24 -14.95 11.38
N MET A 202 -2.78 -14.26 12.40
CA MET A 202 -2.45 -14.58 13.78
C MET A 202 -2.92 -16.02 13.98
N LEU A 203 -2.03 -16.96 13.67
CA LEU A 203 -2.19 -18.35 13.98
C LEU A 203 -2.16 -18.42 15.51
N PHE A 204 -3.33 -18.31 16.13
CA PHE A 204 -3.57 -18.85 17.46
C PHE A 204 -3.49 -20.37 17.37
N GLN A 205 -2.29 -20.87 17.08
CA GLN A 205 -1.99 -22.29 17.18
C GLN A 205 -1.78 -22.57 18.66
N ASN A 206 -2.86 -23.02 19.31
CA ASN A 206 -2.81 -23.80 20.54
C ASN A 206 -2.20 -25.19 20.24
N THR A 207 -1.02 -25.24 19.63
CA THR A 207 -0.29 -26.48 19.40
C THR A 207 0.58 -26.75 20.61
N THR A 208 0.06 -27.60 21.50
CA THR A 208 0.87 -28.29 22.50
C THR A 208 2.06 -28.94 21.78
N PRO A 209 3.31 -28.62 22.15
CA PRO A 209 4.47 -29.16 21.46
C PRO A 209 4.58 -30.65 21.78
N THR A 210 4.22 -31.50 20.83
CA THR A 210 4.64 -32.91 20.83
C THR A 210 6.11 -32.94 20.43
N PRO A 211 7.04 -33.38 21.28
CA PRO A 211 8.44 -33.48 20.92
C PRO A 211 8.60 -34.56 19.84
N ALA A 212 8.89 -34.14 18.61
CA ALA A 212 9.34 -35.04 17.56
C ALA A 212 10.81 -35.37 17.82
N THR A 213 11.07 -36.57 18.32
CA THR A 213 12.41 -37.13 18.49
C THR A 213 12.99 -37.43 17.12
N PHE A 214 13.81 -36.52 16.56
CA PHE A 214 14.54 -36.77 15.33
C PHE A 214 15.87 -37.44 15.65
N ASN A 215 16.02 -38.70 15.23
CA ASN A 215 17.27 -39.46 15.38
C ASN A 215 18.27 -38.99 14.30
N SER A 216 19.36 -38.36 14.72
CA SER A 216 20.36 -37.69 13.86
C SER A 216 21.38 -38.62 13.20
N ASN A 217 21.12 -39.93 13.12
CA ASN A 217 22.13 -40.92 12.76
C ASN A 217 21.86 -41.62 11.42
N ASP A 218 21.18 -40.96 10.46
CA ASP A 218 21.09 -41.49 9.09
C ASP A 218 22.27 -41.00 8.23
N PRO A 219 23.25 -41.87 7.88
CA PRO A 219 24.40 -41.50 7.08
C PRO A 219 24.10 -41.29 5.58
N ALA A 220 22.84 -41.41 5.14
CA ALA A 220 22.46 -41.24 3.72
C ALA A 220 21.90 -39.85 3.35
N ALA A 221 21.81 -38.90 4.29
CA ALA A 221 21.25 -37.57 4.02
C ALA A 221 22.19 -36.70 3.16
N LYS A 222 21.68 -36.23 2.01
CA LYS A 222 22.45 -35.44 1.05
C LYS A 222 22.80 -34.06 1.63
N PRO A 223 24.01 -33.52 1.38
CA PRO A 223 24.48 -32.24 1.95
C PRO A 223 23.57 -31.03 1.69
N LEU A 224 22.77 -31.06 0.62
CA LEU A 224 21.83 -29.99 0.28
C LEU A 224 20.59 -29.95 1.19
N GLU A 225 20.10 -31.10 1.67
CA GLU A 225 18.96 -31.17 2.60
C GLU A 225 19.34 -30.69 3.99
N VAL A 226 20.58 -30.95 4.44
CA VAL A 226 21.12 -30.43 5.69
C VAL A 226 21.23 -28.89 5.64
N ALA A 227 21.62 -28.31 4.50
CA ALA A 227 21.64 -26.86 4.31
C ALA A 227 20.22 -26.27 4.29
N ARG A 228 19.27 -26.92 3.60
CA ARG A 228 17.87 -26.50 3.51
C ARG A 228 17.18 -26.52 4.87
N HIS A 229 17.41 -27.56 5.68
CA HIS A 229 16.92 -27.67 7.05
C HIS A 229 17.56 -26.65 8.01
N ARG A 230 18.83 -26.25 7.80
CA ARG A 230 19.44 -25.16 8.57
C ARG A 230 18.79 -23.80 8.28
N THR A 231 18.44 -23.51 7.02
CA THR A 231 17.64 -22.31 6.66
C THR A 231 16.20 -22.38 7.17
N ALA A 232 15.56 -23.57 7.14
CA ALA A 232 14.21 -23.75 7.68
C ALA A 232 14.16 -23.58 9.20
N ASN A 233 15.21 -24.01 9.92
CA ASN A 233 15.31 -23.79 11.37
C ASN A 233 15.66 -22.32 11.72
N ALA A 234 16.37 -21.60 10.85
CA ALA A 234 16.60 -20.16 11.00
C ALA A 234 15.32 -19.33 10.72
N ALA A 235 14.50 -19.75 9.75
CA ALA A 235 13.19 -19.16 9.46
C ALA A 235 12.09 -19.59 10.45
N GLY A 236 12.24 -20.74 11.13
CA GLY A 236 11.34 -21.21 12.17
C GLY A 236 11.46 -20.47 13.51
N MET A 237 12.51 -19.65 13.70
CA MET A 237 12.70 -18.84 14.91
C MET A 237 11.90 -17.52 14.93
N THR A 238 11.33 -17.09 13.81
CA THR A 238 10.51 -15.85 13.75
C THR A 238 9.02 -16.10 14.03
N GLY A 239 8.61 -17.35 14.23
CA GLY A 239 7.23 -17.72 14.58
C GLY A 239 6.95 -17.82 16.08
N GLY A 240 7.96 -17.65 16.93
CA GLY A 240 7.74 -17.41 18.35
C GLY A 240 7.21 -15.99 18.51
N ILE A 241 6.01 -15.84 19.07
CA ILE A 241 5.53 -14.57 19.65
C ILE A 241 6.74 -13.90 20.30
N ASP A 242 7.13 -12.71 19.82
CA ASP A 242 8.36 -12.05 20.27
C ASP A 242 8.25 -11.89 21.78
N THR A 243 8.91 -12.79 22.52
CA THR A 243 8.72 -12.94 23.96
C THR A 243 9.09 -11.66 24.69
N ASP A 244 9.96 -10.85 24.07
CA ASP A 244 10.30 -9.51 24.50
C ASP A 244 9.10 -8.54 24.36
N VAL A 245 8.29 -8.63 23.31
CA VAL A 245 7.13 -7.73 23.09
C VAL A 245 6.02 -8.01 24.09
N GLU A 246 5.65 -9.27 24.31
CA GLU A 246 4.61 -9.61 25.29
C GLU A 246 5.04 -9.28 26.72
N TRP A 247 6.29 -9.57 27.08
CA TRP A 247 6.82 -9.13 28.36
C TRP A 247 6.84 -7.60 28.49
N LEU A 248 7.30 -6.87 27.47
CA LEU A 248 7.27 -5.41 27.47
C LEU A 248 5.84 -4.88 27.66
N LYS A 249 4.83 -5.49 27.05
CA LYS A 249 3.43 -5.08 27.26
C LYS A 249 3.03 -5.17 28.72
N GLU A 250 3.41 -6.24 29.42
CA GLU A 250 3.09 -6.38 30.85
C GLU A 250 3.86 -5.37 31.71
N GLU A 251 5.15 -5.17 31.45
CA GLU A 251 5.95 -4.20 32.20
C GLU A 251 5.50 -2.75 31.96
N ILE A 252 5.18 -2.39 30.72
CA ILE A 252 4.72 -1.05 30.35
C ILE A 252 3.43 -0.69 31.10
N LYS A 253 2.55 -1.67 31.39
CA LYS A 253 1.34 -1.44 32.19
C LYS A 253 1.63 -0.96 33.61
N THR A 254 2.80 -1.30 34.15
CA THR A 254 3.21 -0.94 35.51
C THR A 254 3.80 0.47 35.59
N LEU A 255 4.13 1.08 34.45
CA LEU A 255 4.75 2.40 34.42
C LEU A 255 3.74 3.53 34.70
N PRO A 256 4.15 4.59 35.43
CA PRO A 256 3.29 5.74 35.68
C PRO A 256 2.92 6.43 34.35
N GLY A 257 1.64 6.80 34.23
CA GLY A 257 1.09 7.41 33.02
C GLY A 257 0.57 6.42 31.97
N TYR A 258 0.72 5.10 32.17
CA TYR A 258 0.21 4.11 31.22
C TYR A 258 -1.31 4.18 31.05
N SER A 259 -2.06 4.27 32.15
CA SER A 259 -3.54 4.32 32.08
C SER A 259 -3.99 5.51 31.24
N ASP A 260 -3.49 6.71 31.54
CA ASP A 260 -3.82 7.94 30.81
C ASP A 260 -3.41 7.84 29.34
N PHE A 261 -2.22 7.30 29.06
CA PHE A 261 -1.77 7.07 27.68
C PHE A 261 -2.71 6.11 26.94
N ASN A 262 -3.02 4.95 27.54
CA ASN A 262 -3.82 3.91 26.92
C ASN A 262 -5.26 4.38 26.63
N ASP A 263 -5.85 5.15 27.54
CA ASP A 263 -7.21 5.66 27.41
C ASP A 263 -7.34 6.77 26.36
N ASN A 264 -6.23 7.39 25.98
CA ASN A 264 -6.22 8.54 25.10
C ASN A 264 -5.47 8.37 23.77
N ARG A 265 -4.66 7.31 23.58
CA ARG A 265 -3.82 7.13 22.39
C ARG A 265 -4.57 7.06 21.04
N HIS A 266 -5.88 6.84 21.06
CA HIS A 266 -6.73 6.80 19.87
C HIS A 266 -7.69 8.00 19.76
N LYS A 267 -7.58 8.98 20.65
CA LYS A 267 -8.44 10.16 20.69
C LYS A 267 -7.66 11.38 20.22
N VAL A 268 -8.38 12.36 19.67
CA VAL A 268 -7.81 13.68 19.43
C VAL A 268 -7.74 14.39 20.79
N GLN A 269 -6.52 14.68 21.27
CA GLN A 269 -6.26 15.27 22.57
C GLN A 269 -5.92 16.76 22.45
N GLN A 270 -6.18 17.52 23.52
CA GLN A 270 -5.56 18.84 23.72
C GLN A 270 -4.03 18.71 23.76
N ASN A 271 -3.32 19.81 23.48
CA ASN A 271 -1.86 19.82 23.39
C ASN A 271 -1.18 19.28 24.67
N VAL A 272 -1.69 19.64 25.85
CA VAL A 272 -1.21 19.08 27.13
C VAL A 272 -1.31 17.55 27.18
N GLY A 273 -2.43 16.98 26.71
CA GLY A 273 -2.64 15.53 26.66
C GLY A 273 -1.72 14.84 25.64
N VAL A 274 -1.46 15.47 24.50
CA VAL A 274 -0.50 15.00 23.51
C VAL A 274 0.91 14.97 24.09
N VAL A 275 1.32 16.03 24.79
CA VAL A 275 2.64 16.11 25.44
C VAL A 275 2.78 15.04 26.52
N ALA A 276 1.74 14.79 27.32
CA ALA A 276 1.74 13.70 28.31
C ALA A 276 1.95 12.33 27.64
N SER A 277 1.22 12.06 26.53
CA SER A 277 1.39 10.84 25.74
C SER A 277 2.80 10.69 25.19
N TRP A 278 3.40 11.77 24.65
CA TRP A 278 4.77 11.73 24.15
C TRP A 278 5.82 11.52 25.25
N LYS A 279 5.65 12.18 26.40
CA LYS A 279 6.52 11.99 27.57
C LYS A 279 6.48 10.55 28.08
N PHE A 280 5.30 9.92 28.09
CA PHE A 280 5.17 8.50 28.41
C PHE A 280 5.96 7.62 27.42
N VAL A 281 5.82 7.84 26.12
CA VAL A 281 6.56 7.09 25.10
C VAL A 281 8.07 7.26 25.25
N ALA A 282 8.55 8.47 25.49
CA ALA A 282 9.96 8.74 25.72
C ALA A 282 10.48 8.08 27.01
N LEU A 283 9.67 8.04 28.08
CA LEU A 283 9.98 7.31 29.31
C LEU A 283 10.15 5.82 29.03
N VAL A 284 9.20 5.19 28.34
CA VAL A 284 9.27 3.76 27.98
C VAL A 284 10.54 3.48 27.16
N SER A 285 10.83 4.32 26.16
CA SER A 285 12.04 4.19 25.34
C SER A 285 13.30 4.27 26.21
N LYS A 286 13.42 5.30 27.05
CA LYS A 286 14.57 5.50 27.93
C LYS A 286 14.78 4.35 28.91
N THR A 287 13.71 3.77 29.45
CA THR A 287 13.78 2.68 30.44
C THR A 287 14.27 1.38 29.82
N TYR A 288 13.76 1.01 28.64
CA TYR A 288 14.00 -0.32 28.07
C TYR A 288 15.02 -0.35 26.93
N PHE A 289 15.16 0.72 26.14
CA PHE A 289 16.00 0.69 24.94
C PHE A 289 17.47 0.45 25.28
N GLY A 290 18.06 -0.58 24.65
CA GLY A 290 19.48 -0.90 24.82
C GLY A 290 19.85 -1.53 26.16
N ASN A 291 18.90 -1.66 27.09
CA ASN A 291 19.14 -2.25 28.39
C ASN A 291 19.02 -3.79 28.34
N ALA A 292 20.15 -4.48 28.46
CA ALA A 292 20.19 -5.94 28.43
C ALA A 292 19.66 -6.57 29.73
N SER A 293 19.70 -5.83 30.84
CA SER A 293 19.28 -6.32 32.17
C SER A 293 17.77 -6.53 32.29
N HIS A 294 17.00 -6.00 31.34
CA HIS A 294 15.55 -6.08 31.35
C HIS A 294 14.98 -7.16 30.43
N SER A 295 15.76 -7.77 29.52
CA SER A 295 15.19 -8.81 28.64
C SER A 295 14.94 -10.12 29.42
N PRO A 296 13.71 -10.69 29.36
CA PRO A 296 13.40 -12.01 29.92
C PRO A 296 14.02 -13.15 29.11
N SER A 297 14.61 -12.83 27.96
CA SER A 297 15.21 -13.83 27.08
C SER A 297 16.23 -14.63 27.88
N ARG A 298 16.08 -15.95 27.84
CA ARG A 298 16.71 -16.99 28.69
C ARG A 298 18.24 -16.93 28.84
N ASN A 299 18.91 -16.05 28.11
CA ASN A 299 20.36 -15.88 28.10
C ASN A 299 20.83 -14.45 28.48
N GLY A 300 19.96 -13.50 28.83
CA GLY A 300 20.32 -12.16 29.34
C GLY A 300 21.21 -11.31 28.42
N LYS A 301 21.36 -11.70 27.14
CA LYS A 301 22.31 -11.11 26.18
C LYS A 301 21.63 -10.29 25.08
N LYS A 302 20.33 -10.48 24.87
CA LYS A 302 19.60 -9.77 23.81
C LYS A 302 19.21 -8.39 24.32
N LYS A 303 19.69 -7.34 23.64
CA LYS A 303 19.27 -5.97 23.91
C LYS A 303 17.85 -5.78 23.37
N ILE A 304 17.00 -5.12 24.15
CA ILE A 304 15.68 -4.70 23.69
C ILE A 304 15.88 -3.67 22.57
N THR A 305 15.27 -3.96 21.41
CA THR A 305 15.34 -3.08 20.24
C THR A 305 14.24 -2.02 20.29
N LYS A 306 14.43 -0.89 19.60
CA LYS A 306 13.33 0.08 19.44
C LYS A 306 12.10 -0.56 18.78
N GLY A 307 12.33 -1.50 17.86
CA GLY A 307 11.31 -2.31 17.17
C GLY A 307 10.33 -2.95 18.16
N SER A 308 10.86 -3.74 19.09
CA SER A 308 10.06 -4.42 20.10
C SER A 308 9.33 -3.43 21.01
N ILE A 309 9.96 -2.29 21.36
CA ILE A 309 9.33 -1.26 22.21
C ILE A 309 8.12 -0.62 21.53
N HIS A 310 8.26 -0.11 20.31
CA HIS A 310 7.13 0.58 19.67
C HIS A 310 5.97 -0.37 19.36
N GLN A 311 6.27 -1.65 19.04
CA GLN A 311 5.26 -2.71 18.95
C GLN A 311 4.54 -2.93 20.29
N ALA A 312 5.28 -3.03 21.40
CA ALA A 312 4.71 -3.24 22.73
C ALA A 312 3.85 -2.04 23.20
N VAL A 313 4.28 -0.81 22.92
CA VAL A 313 3.51 0.41 23.22
C VAL A 313 2.23 0.51 22.37
N GLY A 314 2.18 -0.17 21.21
CA GLY A 314 1.06 -0.11 20.28
C GLY A 314 1.11 1.11 19.35
N LEU A 315 2.31 1.59 19.02
CA LEU A 315 2.51 2.73 18.11
C LEU A 315 3.25 2.31 16.83
N ARG A 316 2.95 3.01 15.74
CA ARG A 316 3.75 2.92 14.52
C ARG A 316 5.14 3.51 14.76
N SER A 317 6.16 2.96 14.07
CA SER A 317 7.55 3.39 14.20
C SER A 317 7.73 4.91 13.99
N THR A 318 7.04 5.50 13.02
CA THR A 318 7.05 6.94 12.77
C THR A 318 6.51 7.73 13.95
N ALA A 319 5.34 7.35 14.48
CA ALA A 319 4.73 8.05 15.61
C ALA A 319 5.58 7.95 16.89
N PHE A 320 6.22 6.80 17.10
CA PHE A 320 7.17 6.59 18.20
C PHE A 320 8.38 7.53 18.09
N THR A 321 8.99 7.62 16.90
CA THR A 321 10.13 8.51 16.64
C THR A 321 9.75 9.98 16.78
N GLN A 322 8.55 10.35 16.32
CA GLN A 322 8.01 11.71 16.50
C GLN A 322 7.85 12.07 17.97
N ALA A 323 7.32 11.15 18.79
CA ALA A 323 7.17 11.37 20.23
C ALA A 323 8.52 11.61 20.93
N GLU A 324 9.53 10.76 20.66
CA GLU A 324 10.88 10.94 21.20
C GLU A 324 11.47 12.31 20.80
N HIS A 325 11.30 12.66 19.52
CA HIS A 325 11.81 13.92 18.99
C HIS A 325 11.12 15.13 19.63
N ALA A 326 9.79 15.08 19.74
CA ALA A 326 9.00 16.15 20.33
C ALA A 326 9.36 16.38 21.80
N VAL A 327 9.56 15.31 22.58
CA VAL A 327 10.00 15.42 23.99
C VAL A 327 11.35 16.11 24.08
N ARG A 328 12.31 15.81 23.19
CA ARG A 328 13.59 16.51 23.17
C ARG A 328 13.44 18.03 22.94
N ILE A 329 12.55 18.43 22.03
CA ILE A 329 12.25 19.83 21.75
C ILE A 329 11.59 20.49 22.97
N ILE A 330 10.66 19.79 23.62
CA ILE A 330 9.94 20.27 24.81
C ILE A 330 10.88 20.37 26.02
N ASP A 331 11.79 19.42 26.23
CA ASP A 331 12.80 19.48 27.30
C ASP A 331 13.82 20.61 27.06
N ARG A 332 13.92 21.11 25.82
CA ARG A 332 14.72 22.30 25.49
C ARG A 332 13.91 23.58 25.68
N TYR A 333 12.77 23.71 25.01
CA TYR A 333 12.04 24.99 24.89
C TYR A 333 10.76 25.09 25.71
N GLY A 334 10.29 23.99 26.30
CA GLY A 334 9.11 23.97 27.15
C GLY A 334 9.37 24.53 28.56
N GLU A 335 8.34 24.45 29.40
CA GLU A 335 8.40 24.94 30.77
C GLU A 335 9.44 24.13 31.57
N GLY A 336 10.41 24.84 32.17
CA GLY A 336 11.54 24.22 32.88
C GLY A 336 12.61 23.61 31.98
N GLY A 337 12.55 23.85 30.66
CA GLY A 337 13.56 23.39 29.72
C GLY A 337 14.90 24.12 29.82
N SER A 338 15.91 23.65 29.08
CA SER A 338 17.25 24.26 29.05
C SER A 338 17.31 25.64 28.39
N SER A 339 16.33 25.99 27.56
CA SER A 339 16.18 27.29 26.89
C SER A 339 14.69 27.60 26.72
N PRO A 340 13.96 27.88 27.83
CA PRO A 340 12.50 28.03 27.80
C PRO A 340 12.07 29.14 26.83
N ALA A 341 11.04 28.86 26.03
CA ALA A 341 10.47 29.80 25.09
C ALA A 341 8.97 29.97 25.35
N GLN A 342 8.54 31.19 25.69
CA GLN A 342 7.16 31.46 26.07
C GLN A 342 6.16 31.03 24.99
N THR A 343 6.48 31.24 23.70
CA THR A 343 5.62 30.82 22.59
C THR A 343 5.39 29.31 22.55
N VAL A 344 6.41 28.50 22.87
CA VAL A 344 6.29 27.05 22.95
C VAL A 344 5.46 26.65 24.16
N ILE A 345 5.71 27.27 25.31
CA ILE A 345 4.95 27.04 26.56
C ILE A 345 3.48 27.35 26.34
N ASP A 346 3.16 28.54 25.83
CA ASP A 346 1.81 29.00 25.53
C ASP A 346 1.12 28.04 24.56
N ARG A 347 1.82 27.58 23.52
CA ARG A 347 1.25 26.64 22.55
C ARG A 347 0.93 25.28 23.18
N ILE A 348 1.76 24.80 24.12
CA ILE A 348 1.52 23.54 24.83
C ILE A 348 0.31 23.63 25.75
N VAL A 349 0.15 24.73 26.49
CA VAL A 349 -0.96 24.93 27.44
C VAL A 349 -2.25 25.44 26.78
N LEU A 350 -2.17 25.87 25.52
CA LEU A 350 -3.32 26.38 24.77
C LEU A 350 -4.43 25.34 24.70
N VAL A 351 -5.62 25.70 25.21
CA VAL A 351 -6.85 24.94 25.07
C VAL A 351 -7.66 25.55 23.94
N VAL A 352 -7.95 24.75 22.92
CA VAL A 352 -8.76 25.15 21.77
C VAL A 352 -10.06 24.33 21.73
N GLU A 353 -11.13 24.91 21.20
CA GLU A 353 -12.42 24.23 21.07
C GLU A 353 -12.30 22.94 20.22
N LYS A 354 -11.52 23.01 19.14
CA LYS A 354 -11.19 21.87 18.29
C LYS A 354 -9.70 21.52 18.44
N PRO A 355 -9.35 20.51 19.27
CA PRO A 355 -7.95 20.15 19.48
C PRO A 355 -7.27 19.73 18.17
N GLU A 356 -6.10 20.29 17.92
CA GLU A 356 -5.29 19.96 16.74
C GLU A 356 -4.60 18.60 16.88
N GLY A 357 -4.43 18.13 18.13
CA GLY A 357 -3.74 16.90 18.46
C GLY A 357 -2.27 16.91 18.04
N ALA A 358 -1.69 15.71 17.94
CA ALA A 358 -0.31 15.52 17.52
C ALA A 358 -0.02 16.08 16.11
N LYS A 359 -1.03 16.11 15.23
CA LYS A 359 -0.89 16.58 13.84
C LYS A 359 -0.64 18.08 13.74
N GLY A 360 -1.17 18.91 14.63
CA GLY A 360 -0.89 20.35 14.65
C GLY A 360 0.30 20.73 15.51
N LEU A 361 0.41 20.12 16.70
CA LEU A 361 1.49 20.47 17.64
C LEU A 361 2.88 20.04 17.14
N TYR A 362 3.01 18.87 16.51
CA TYR A 362 4.32 18.37 16.10
C TYR A 362 4.98 19.23 15.00
N PRO A 363 4.30 19.59 13.88
CA PRO A 363 4.88 20.47 12.89
C PRO A 363 5.29 21.84 13.45
N PHE A 364 4.51 22.40 14.37
CA PHE A 364 4.85 23.64 15.06
C PHE A 364 6.18 23.52 15.82
N LEU A 365 6.35 22.47 16.64
CA LEU A 365 7.59 22.24 17.41
C LEU A 365 8.81 22.07 16.49
N ILE A 366 8.65 21.38 15.36
CA ILE A 366 9.72 21.16 14.37
C ILE A 366 10.07 22.47 13.66
N GLY A 367 9.08 23.29 13.29
CA GLY A 367 9.31 24.62 12.72
C GLY A 367 10.11 25.49 13.70
N TRP A 368 9.69 25.51 14.96
CA TRP A 368 10.36 26.24 16.02
C TRP A 368 11.83 25.83 16.20
N GLU A 369 12.11 24.53 16.32
CA GLU A 369 13.48 24.02 16.48
C GLU A 369 14.38 24.46 15.31
N LYS A 370 13.91 24.38 14.06
CA LYS A 370 14.67 24.77 12.86
C LYS A 370 15.02 26.25 12.83
N GLU A 371 14.07 27.11 13.20
CA GLU A 371 14.26 28.56 13.22
C GLU A 371 15.30 28.99 14.26
N HIS A 372 15.42 28.24 15.37
CA HIS A 372 16.23 28.62 16.52
C HIS A 372 17.56 27.85 16.65
N GLU A 373 17.70 26.68 16.02
CA GLU A 373 18.99 25.98 15.92
C GLU A 373 20.00 26.74 15.05
N SER A 374 19.52 27.50 14.05
CA SER A 374 20.37 28.29 13.15
C SER A 374 21.08 29.48 13.82
N ASN A 375 20.64 29.88 15.02
CA ASN A 375 21.16 31.03 15.76
C ASN A 375 22.12 30.62 16.90
N SER A 376 22.41 29.32 17.07
CA SER A 376 23.24 28.79 18.17
C SER A 376 24.64 28.33 17.72
N THR A 377 25.00 28.53 16.45
CA THR A 377 26.37 28.44 15.91
C THR A 377 26.96 29.83 15.77
#